data_AF-A0A074KTD3-F1
#
_entry.id   AF-A0A074KTD3-F1
#
_cell.length_a   1.000
_cell.length_b   1.000
_cell.length_c   1.000
_cell.angle_alpha   90.00
_cell.angle_beta   90.00
_cell.angle_gamma   90.00
#
_symmetry.space_group_name_H-M   'P 1'
#
loop_
_entity.id
_entity.type
_entity.pdbx_description
1 polymer ?
#
loop_
_entity_poly.entity_id
_entity_poly.type
_entity_poly.pdbx_seq_one_letter_code
_entity_poly.pdbx_strand_id
1 'polypeptide(L)'
;MKNIFKILSIILLIGVVSIGDTMGQQLPQFSQYMFNGLHINPGYAGYKGEHYVQSTYRSQWMDFPGAPQTFTVTADLSANEGAMGFGASILSDKIGPTQTSSALLTYAYRIQTGFQSYLGFGISGGISEFVIDGSLFNPNDFGDVYVPEGRVNMFSPNMNAGIFFNTDRFYAGFSAYNLVGRQSLEREDIALAFHNRHFYLTAGALFPISEQVQFKPSFLIKEESGAAPTNIDLNGMFLFMDRVWVGASYRSNLKLNSEYVPTNLSNRNAIAFIVELFATENLRLGYAYDHNTNVLSNLRNNSHELSVGYYISPRNVRMKNSRWF
;
A
#
# COMPACT_ATOMS: atom_id res chain seq x y z
N MET A 1 -46.18 -4.09 33.13
CA MET A 1 -44.70 -4.07 33.20
C MET A 1 -44.01 -4.92 32.11
N LYS A 2 -44.41 -6.18 31.89
CA LYS A 2 -43.78 -7.04 30.85
C LYS A 2 -43.91 -6.52 29.40
N ASN A 3 -44.99 -5.81 29.06
CA ASN A 3 -45.19 -5.27 27.71
C ASN A 3 -44.40 -3.97 27.43
N ILE A 4 -44.11 -3.18 28.48
CA ILE A 4 -43.27 -1.97 28.37
C ILE A 4 -41.80 -2.35 28.14
N PHE A 5 -41.33 -3.42 28.79
CA PHE A 5 -39.99 -3.97 28.52
C PHE A 5 -39.85 -4.48 27.08
N LYS A 6 -40.87 -5.15 26.52
CA LYS A 6 -40.83 -5.61 25.12
C LYS A 6 -40.81 -4.44 24.12
N ILE A 7 -41.56 -3.37 24.38
CA ILE A 7 -41.57 -2.18 23.52
C ILE A 7 -40.23 -1.42 23.61
N LEU A 8 -39.66 -1.28 24.81
CA LEU A 8 -38.31 -0.73 24.99
C LEU A 8 -37.24 -1.61 24.34
N SER A 9 -37.35 -2.93 24.41
CA SER A 9 -36.43 -3.84 23.72
C SER A 9 -36.54 -3.75 22.20
N ILE A 10 -37.75 -3.55 21.64
CA ILE A 10 -37.95 -3.37 20.19
C ILE A 10 -37.48 -2.00 19.72
N ILE A 11 -37.67 -0.93 20.51
CA ILE A 11 -37.13 0.41 20.21
C ILE A 11 -35.59 0.41 20.31
N LEU A 12 -35.03 -0.32 21.27
CA LEU A 12 -33.58 -0.55 21.39
C LEU A 12 -33.04 -1.42 20.24
N LEU A 13 -33.83 -2.35 19.71
CA LEU A 13 -33.46 -3.18 18.54
C LEU A 13 -33.55 -2.41 17.22
N ILE A 14 -34.50 -1.48 17.10
CA ILE A 14 -34.68 -0.60 15.93
C ILE A 14 -33.65 0.55 15.93
N GLY A 15 -33.18 0.97 17.11
CA GLY A 15 -32.05 1.91 17.27
C GLY A 15 -30.66 1.32 16.93
N VAL A 16 -30.57 0.03 16.61
CA VAL A 16 -29.31 -0.67 16.23
C VAL A 16 -29.24 -0.93 14.72
N VAL A 17 -30.07 -0.25 13.91
CA VAL A 17 -29.76 -0.04 12.49
C VAL A 17 -28.78 1.12 12.41
N SER A 18 -27.58 0.90 12.94
CA SER A 18 -26.43 1.76 12.69
C SER A 18 -26.14 1.67 11.21
N ILE A 19 -26.36 2.78 10.51
CA ILE A 19 -25.78 3.03 9.20
C ILE A 19 -24.28 3.09 9.43
N GLY A 20 -23.64 1.92 9.37
CA GLY A 20 -22.19 1.83 9.37
C GLY A 20 -21.73 2.28 8.00
N ASP A 21 -21.12 3.45 7.91
CA ASP A 21 -20.43 3.89 6.71
C ASP A 21 -19.40 2.81 6.35
N THR A 22 -19.67 2.08 5.27
CA THR A 22 -18.71 1.14 4.72
C THR A 22 -17.61 1.95 4.07
N MET A 23 -16.54 2.24 4.82
CA MET A 23 -15.38 2.90 4.26
C MET A 23 -14.71 1.98 3.25
N GLY A 24 -14.63 2.45 2.01
CA GLY A 24 -13.88 1.81 0.94
C GLY A 24 -12.38 1.90 1.20
N GLN A 25 -11.62 1.06 0.50
CA GLN A 25 -10.17 1.10 0.54
C GLN A 25 -9.64 2.49 0.12
N GLN A 26 -8.88 3.16 1.00
CA GLN A 26 -8.37 4.52 0.74
C GLN A 26 -7.02 4.54 0.02
N LEU A 27 -6.10 3.64 0.40
CA LEU A 27 -4.79 3.54 -0.22
C LEU A 27 -4.74 2.34 -1.18
N PRO A 28 -4.12 2.48 -2.36
CA PRO A 28 -4.03 1.40 -3.32
C PRO A 28 -3.30 0.18 -2.76
N GLN A 29 -3.75 -1.00 -3.19
CA GLN A 29 -3.08 -2.26 -2.87
C GLN A 29 -2.05 -2.59 -3.93
N PHE A 30 -0.84 -2.95 -3.49
CA PHE A 30 0.18 -3.54 -4.35
C PHE A 30 0.40 -4.99 -3.94
N SER A 31 0.56 -5.87 -4.93
CA SER A 31 0.93 -7.28 -4.72
C SER A 31 2.45 -7.48 -4.78
N GLN A 32 3.17 -6.59 -5.47
CA GLN A 32 4.64 -6.60 -5.54
C GLN A 32 5.29 -5.61 -4.56
N TYR A 33 4.59 -5.21 -3.48
CA TYR A 33 5.11 -4.21 -2.52
C TYR A 33 6.48 -4.59 -1.93
N MET A 34 6.76 -5.89 -1.80
CA MET A 34 8.03 -6.42 -1.27
C MET A 34 9.25 -6.06 -2.14
N PHE A 35 9.00 -5.67 -3.39
CA PHE A 35 10.01 -5.25 -4.36
C PHE A 35 10.17 -3.72 -4.43
N ASN A 36 9.26 -2.98 -3.78
CA ASN A 36 9.28 -1.54 -3.63
C ASN A 36 8.79 -1.11 -2.23
N GLY A 37 9.70 -1.12 -1.25
CA GLY A 37 9.37 -0.78 0.13
C GLY A 37 8.94 0.68 0.34
N LEU A 38 9.25 1.58 -0.60
CA LEU A 38 8.80 2.98 -0.55
C LEU A 38 7.27 3.12 -0.56
N HIS A 39 6.54 2.13 -1.08
CA HIS A 39 5.07 2.14 -1.02
C HIS A 39 4.50 1.97 0.38
N ILE A 40 5.27 1.37 1.29
CA ILE A 40 4.75 0.98 2.62
C ILE A 40 5.54 1.59 3.77
N ASN A 41 6.77 2.07 3.57
CA ASN A 41 7.60 2.61 4.66
C ASN A 41 8.61 3.67 4.16
N PRO A 42 8.48 4.95 4.58
CA PRO A 42 9.43 6.01 4.23
C PRO A 42 10.87 5.73 4.70
N GLY A 43 11.04 5.01 5.81
CA GLY A 43 12.36 4.61 6.34
C GLY A 43 13.12 3.63 5.45
N TYR A 44 12.45 3.04 4.44
CA TYR A 44 13.07 2.20 3.42
C TYR A 44 13.96 2.99 2.46
N ALA A 45 13.77 4.31 2.29
CA ALA A 45 14.52 5.08 1.31
C ALA A 45 16.04 4.93 1.50
N GLY A 46 16.75 4.73 0.40
CA GLY A 46 18.18 4.45 0.36
C GLY A 46 18.57 3.01 0.73
N TYR A 47 17.63 2.14 1.13
CA TYR A 47 17.90 0.77 1.59
C TYR A 47 18.80 -0.02 0.63
N LYS A 48 18.52 0.11 -0.67
CA LYS A 48 19.22 -0.63 -1.72
C LYS A 48 20.70 -0.24 -1.87
N GLY A 49 21.12 0.90 -1.32
CA GLY A 49 22.47 1.45 -1.52
C GLY A 49 22.74 1.92 -2.96
N GLU A 50 21.73 1.87 -3.82
CA GLU A 50 21.81 2.12 -5.26
C GLU A 50 20.67 3.03 -5.67
N HIS A 51 20.88 3.77 -6.76
CA HIS A 51 19.83 4.57 -7.37
C HIS A 51 18.91 3.66 -8.21
N TYR A 52 17.64 3.64 -7.88
CA TYR A 52 16.67 2.71 -8.43
C TYR A 52 15.37 3.44 -8.75
N VAL A 53 14.87 3.26 -9.97
CA VAL A 53 13.56 3.76 -10.39
C VAL A 53 12.67 2.57 -10.68
N GLN A 54 11.40 2.65 -10.28
CA GLN A 54 10.41 1.62 -10.57
C GLN A 54 9.12 2.27 -11.03
N SER A 55 8.51 1.69 -12.06
CA SER A 55 7.12 1.93 -12.39
C SER A 55 6.30 0.67 -12.17
N THR A 56 5.09 0.83 -11.67
CA THR A 56 4.14 -0.26 -11.48
C THR A 56 2.79 0.15 -12.06
N TYR A 57 2.17 -0.74 -12.84
CA TYR A 57 0.80 -0.59 -13.31
C TYR A 57 -0.02 -1.79 -12.83
N ARG A 58 -1.18 -1.52 -12.23
CA ARG A 58 -2.09 -2.53 -11.70
C ARG A 58 -3.49 -2.30 -12.23
N SER A 59 -4.12 -3.36 -12.72
CA SER A 59 -5.52 -3.39 -13.13
C SER A 59 -6.25 -4.47 -12.33
N GLN A 60 -7.30 -4.08 -11.60
CA GLN A 60 -8.05 -4.98 -10.73
C GLN A 60 -9.40 -5.32 -11.34
N TRP A 61 -9.94 -6.50 -11.05
CA TRP A 61 -11.28 -6.90 -11.49
C TRP A 61 -11.51 -6.66 -12.99
N MET A 62 -10.66 -7.29 -13.82
CA MET A 62 -10.74 -7.16 -15.28
C MET A 62 -12.18 -7.27 -15.80
N ASP A 63 -12.53 -6.50 -16.83
CA ASP A 63 -13.89 -6.46 -17.41
C ASP A 63 -15.00 -5.91 -16.51
N PHE A 64 -14.71 -5.49 -15.26
CA PHE A 64 -15.67 -4.76 -14.44
C PHE A 64 -15.65 -3.26 -14.78
N PRO A 65 -16.77 -2.65 -15.20
CA PRO A 65 -16.82 -1.22 -15.50
C PRO A 65 -16.43 -0.37 -14.29
N GLY A 66 -15.50 0.57 -14.48
CA GLY A 66 -14.98 1.40 -13.37
C GLY A 66 -14.05 0.65 -12.41
N ALA A 67 -13.53 -0.50 -12.82
CA ALA A 67 -12.51 -1.25 -12.09
C ALA A 67 -11.31 -0.37 -11.66
N PRO A 68 -10.74 -0.61 -10.46
CA PRO A 68 -9.54 0.08 -10.02
C PRO A 68 -8.35 -0.08 -10.98
N GLN A 69 -7.75 1.05 -11.33
CA GLN A 69 -6.50 1.12 -12.11
C GLN A 69 -5.51 2.00 -11.36
N THR A 70 -4.35 1.44 -11.03
CA THR A 70 -3.30 2.13 -10.28
C THR A 70 -2.03 2.20 -11.12
N PHE A 71 -1.45 3.38 -11.20
CA PHE A 71 -0.14 3.62 -11.78
C PHE A 71 0.76 4.30 -10.76
N THR A 72 1.99 3.82 -10.64
CA THR A 72 3.01 4.45 -9.80
C THR A 72 4.34 4.56 -10.52
N VAL A 73 5.08 5.60 -10.15
CA VAL A 73 6.50 5.75 -10.44
C VAL A 73 7.18 6.14 -9.14
N THR A 74 8.25 5.45 -8.78
CA THR A 74 9.05 5.75 -7.60
C THR A 74 10.52 5.82 -7.96
N ALA A 75 11.23 6.79 -7.41
CA ALA A 75 12.67 6.84 -7.41
C ALA A 75 13.17 6.65 -5.98
N ASP A 76 14.16 5.77 -5.80
CA ASP A 76 14.87 5.50 -4.56
C ASP A 76 16.35 5.80 -4.79
N LEU A 77 16.89 6.75 -4.04
CA LEU A 77 18.26 7.23 -4.21
C LEU A 77 19.00 7.10 -2.88
N SER A 78 20.25 6.67 -2.95
CA SER A 78 21.12 6.55 -1.79
C SER A 78 22.29 7.55 -1.91
N ALA A 79 22.64 8.21 -0.82
CA ALA A 79 23.74 9.16 -0.75
C ALA A 79 24.50 9.01 0.58
N ASN A 80 25.65 9.68 0.67
CA ASN A 80 26.51 9.68 1.86
C ASN A 80 26.81 8.25 2.35
N GLU A 81 27.30 7.39 1.44
CA GLU A 81 27.65 5.99 1.72
C GLU A 81 26.48 5.15 2.29
N GLY A 82 25.24 5.53 1.94
CA GLY A 82 24.04 4.85 2.40
C GLY A 82 23.47 5.37 3.71
N ALA A 83 24.09 6.38 4.32
CA ALA A 83 23.57 7.05 5.52
C ALA A 83 22.37 7.97 5.21
N MET A 84 22.20 8.39 3.94
CA MET A 84 21.08 9.20 3.51
C MET A 84 20.32 8.51 2.38
N GLY A 85 19.00 8.46 2.52
CA GLY A 85 18.07 7.97 1.52
C GLY A 85 17.14 9.08 1.05
N PHE A 86 16.92 9.19 -0.25
CA PHE A 86 15.96 10.11 -0.85
C PHE A 86 14.99 9.31 -1.70
N GLY A 87 13.70 9.56 -1.52
CA GLY A 87 12.66 8.95 -2.33
C GLY A 87 11.80 10.00 -3.01
N ALA A 88 11.29 9.69 -4.18
CA ALA A 88 10.20 10.42 -4.81
C ALA A 88 9.16 9.41 -5.28
N SER A 89 7.87 9.72 -5.12
CA SER A 89 6.80 8.88 -5.66
C SER A 89 5.70 9.72 -6.27
N ILE A 90 5.23 9.27 -7.43
CA ILE A 90 4.02 9.75 -8.08
C ILE A 90 3.09 8.55 -8.17
N LEU A 91 1.86 8.73 -7.72
CA LEU A 91 0.82 7.72 -7.70
C LEU A 91 -0.42 8.30 -8.34
N SER A 92 -1.10 7.50 -9.16
CA SER A 92 -2.44 7.80 -9.65
C SER A 92 -3.28 6.54 -9.53
N ASP A 93 -4.39 6.62 -8.82
CA ASP A 93 -5.34 5.53 -8.61
C ASP A 93 -6.72 5.97 -9.02
N LYS A 94 -7.33 5.27 -9.96
CA LYS A 94 -8.66 5.56 -10.49
C LYS A 94 -9.61 4.44 -10.12
N ILE A 95 -10.73 4.77 -9.49
CA ILE A 95 -11.77 3.81 -9.08
C ILE A 95 -13.13 4.39 -9.49
N GLY A 96 -13.73 3.85 -10.54
CA GLY A 96 -15.01 4.34 -11.08
C GLY A 96 -14.96 5.85 -11.37
N PRO A 97 -15.82 6.67 -10.74
CA PRO A 97 -15.87 8.12 -10.93
C PRO A 97 -14.81 8.89 -10.11
N THR A 98 -14.03 8.22 -9.26
CA THR A 98 -13.04 8.86 -8.42
C THR A 98 -11.62 8.61 -8.92
N GLN A 99 -10.75 9.58 -8.66
CA GLN A 99 -9.32 9.48 -8.93
C GLN A 99 -8.52 10.14 -7.82
N THR A 100 -7.56 9.42 -7.24
CA THR A 100 -6.60 9.93 -6.26
C THR A 100 -5.23 10.00 -6.90
N SER A 101 -4.63 11.18 -6.94
CA SER A 101 -3.26 11.38 -7.41
C SER A 101 -2.41 11.94 -6.29
N SER A 102 -1.22 11.37 -6.07
CA SER A 102 -0.31 11.80 -5.00
C SER A 102 1.10 12.00 -5.53
N ALA A 103 1.76 13.04 -5.03
CA ALA A 103 3.18 13.28 -5.25
C ALA A 103 3.85 13.44 -3.89
N LEU A 104 4.81 12.57 -3.58
CA LEU A 104 5.52 12.57 -2.30
C LEU A 104 7.03 12.65 -2.51
N LEU A 105 7.69 13.41 -1.66
CA LEU A 105 9.13 13.39 -1.47
C LEU A 105 9.43 12.76 -0.12
N THR A 106 10.44 11.89 -0.10
CA THR A 106 10.85 11.12 1.08
C THR A 106 12.30 11.41 1.39
N TYR A 107 12.60 11.56 2.67
CA TYR A 107 13.95 11.59 3.19
C TYR A 107 14.07 10.58 4.32
N ALA A 108 15.12 9.77 4.28
CA ALA A 108 15.45 8.84 5.35
C ALA A 108 16.89 9.03 5.81
N TYR A 109 17.08 9.16 7.12
CA TYR A 109 18.38 9.12 7.75
C TYR A 109 18.65 7.72 8.28
N ARG A 110 19.75 7.10 7.86
CA ARG A 110 20.09 5.71 8.13
C ARG A 110 21.31 5.65 9.06
N ILE A 111 21.07 5.19 10.28
CA ILE A 111 22.10 4.99 11.29
C ILE A 111 22.67 3.59 11.13
N GLN A 112 23.98 3.48 10.93
CA GLN A 112 24.65 2.19 10.97
C GLN A 112 24.71 1.68 12.41
N THR A 113 24.04 0.57 12.69
CA THR A 113 23.97 -0.05 14.03
C THR A 113 24.98 -1.19 14.20
N GLY A 114 25.60 -1.63 13.12
CA GLY A 114 26.57 -2.73 13.07
C GLY A 114 27.23 -2.83 11.69
N PHE A 115 28.09 -3.82 11.49
CA PHE A 115 28.92 -3.92 10.27
C PHE A 115 28.10 -3.89 8.97
N GLN A 116 26.95 -4.55 8.97
CA GLN A 116 26.01 -4.65 7.84
C GLN A 116 24.56 -4.45 8.31
N SER A 117 24.35 -3.63 9.34
CA SER A 117 23.01 -3.34 9.86
C SER A 117 22.75 -1.86 9.94
N TYR A 118 21.55 -1.46 9.52
CA TYR A 118 21.14 -0.07 9.44
C TYR A 118 19.74 0.09 10.02
N LEU A 119 19.53 1.20 10.72
CA LEU A 119 18.23 1.64 11.20
C LEU A 119 17.89 2.97 10.52
N GLY A 120 16.95 2.94 9.59
CA GLY A 120 16.45 4.08 8.85
C GLY A 120 15.27 4.73 9.56
N PHE A 121 15.34 6.06 9.72
CA PHE A 121 14.23 6.92 10.14
C PHE A 121 13.83 7.78 8.96
N GLY A 122 12.64 7.53 8.42
CA GLY A 122 12.13 8.20 7.23
C GLY A 122 10.93 9.07 7.53
N ILE A 123 10.87 10.20 6.84
CA ILE A 123 9.69 11.05 6.72
C ILE A 123 9.40 11.28 5.24
N SER A 124 8.14 11.38 4.89
CA SER A 124 7.73 11.81 3.56
C SER A 124 6.68 12.88 3.65
N GLY A 125 6.73 13.86 2.76
CA GLY A 125 5.78 14.93 2.65
C GLY A 125 5.40 15.19 1.20
N GLY A 126 4.18 15.66 0.98
CA GLY A 126 3.74 16.05 -0.34
C GLY A 126 2.26 16.39 -0.39
N ILE A 127 1.67 16.21 -1.56
CA ILE A 127 0.29 16.58 -1.84
C ILE A 127 -0.48 15.38 -2.39
N SER A 128 -1.74 15.27 -2.00
CA SER A 128 -2.71 14.37 -2.58
C SER A 128 -3.85 15.20 -3.16
N GLU A 129 -4.23 14.90 -4.40
CA GLU A 129 -5.42 15.40 -5.05
C GLU A 129 -6.43 14.25 -5.14
N PHE A 130 -7.63 14.47 -4.61
CA PHE A 130 -8.77 13.60 -4.83
C PHE A 130 -9.75 14.29 -5.76
N VAL A 131 -10.14 13.58 -6.81
CA VAL A 131 -11.06 14.04 -7.83
C VAL A 131 -12.28 13.11 -7.80
N ILE A 132 -13.47 13.69 -7.84
CA ILE A 132 -14.72 12.99 -8.12
C ILE A 132 -15.40 13.63 -9.32
N ASP A 133 -15.70 12.84 -10.33
CA ASP A 133 -16.37 13.30 -11.55
C ASP A 133 -17.83 12.87 -11.52
N GLY A 134 -18.70 13.79 -11.10
CA GLY A 134 -20.09 13.45 -10.90
C GLY A 134 -20.89 13.28 -12.20
N SER A 135 -20.33 13.70 -13.34
CA SER A 135 -20.91 13.44 -14.66
C SER A 135 -20.92 11.95 -15.05
N LEU A 136 -20.13 11.13 -14.35
CA LEU A 136 -20.08 9.69 -14.53
C LEU A 136 -21.13 8.94 -13.69
N PHE A 137 -21.87 9.63 -12.82
CA PHE A 137 -23.00 9.04 -12.10
C PHE A 137 -24.24 8.97 -12.98
N ASN A 138 -25.03 7.90 -12.79
CA ASN A 138 -26.38 7.79 -13.32
C ASN A 138 -27.36 7.77 -12.13
N PRO A 139 -27.69 8.95 -11.56
CA PRO A 139 -28.53 9.03 -10.37
C PRO A 139 -29.97 8.59 -10.68
N ASN A 140 -30.61 7.94 -9.71
CA ASN A 140 -32.03 7.61 -9.82
C ASN A 140 -32.92 8.88 -9.76
N ASP A 141 -32.47 9.89 -9.00
CA ASP A 141 -33.13 11.19 -8.86
C ASP A 141 -32.25 12.29 -9.48
N PHE A 142 -32.67 12.82 -10.62
CA PHE A 142 -31.98 13.93 -11.27
C PHE A 142 -32.13 15.22 -10.44
N GLY A 143 -31.03 15.91 -10.16
CA GLY A 143 -31.00 17.14 -9.34
C GLY A 143 -30.72 16.92 -7.85
N ASP A 144 -30.24 15.73 -7.45
CA ASP A 144 -29.75 15.49 -6.09
C ASP A 144 -28.53 16.38 -5.77
N VAL A 145 -28.69 17.26 -4.77
CA VAL A 145 -27.66 18.22 -4.30
C VAL A 145 -26.39 17.52 -3.79
N TYR A 146 -26.48 16.25 -3.39
CA TYR A 146 -25.32 15.49 -2.92
C TYR A 146 -24.50 14.87 -4.06
N VAL A 147 -25.03 14.85 -5.29
CA VAL A 147 -24.29 14.38 -6.47
C VAL A 147 -23.70 15.59 -7.19
N PRO A 148 -22.36 15.71 -7.31
CA PRO A 148 -21.76 16.82 -8.02
C PRO A 148 -22.19 16.81 -9.50
N GLU A 149 -22.56 17.95 -10.07
CA GLU A 149 -22.90 18.04 -11.51
C GLU A 149 -21.67 18.01 -12.44
N GLY A 150 -20.46 17.91 -11.87
CA GLY A 150 -19.22 17.92 -12.62
C GLY A 150 -18.03 17.45 -11.78
N ARG A 151 -16.84 17.91 -12.17
CA ARG A 151 -15.60 17.52 -11.51
C ARG A 151 -15.33 18.36 -10.26
N VAL A 152 -15.20 17.70 -9.11
CA VAL A 152 -14.79 18.32 -7.85
C VAL A 152 -13.40 17.80 -7.49
N ASN A 153 -12.46 18.73 -7.28
CA ASN A 153 -11.10 18.43 -6.87
C ASN A 153 -10.90 18.86 -5.42
N MET A 154 -10.22 18.05 -4.63
CA MET A 154 -9.87 18.31 -3.24
C MET A 154 -8.38 18.04 -3.04
N PHE A 155 -7.65 19.04 -2.58
CA PHE A 155 -6.24 18.91 -2.26
C PHE A 155 -6.05 18.75 -0.76
N SER A 156 -5.22 17.78 -0.38
CA SER A 156 -4.81 17.59 1.00
C SER A 156 -3.28 17.46 1.11
N PRO A 157 -2.68 18.06 2.14
CA PRO A 157 -1.29 17.76 2.48
C PRO A 157 -1.18 16.31 2.94
N ASN A 158 -0.12 15.63 2.54
CA ASN A 158 0.16 14.25 2.92
C ASN A 158 1.51 14.19 3.65
N MET A 159 1.52 13.62 4.85
CA MET A 159 2.75 13.32 5.58
C MET A 159 2.74 11.89 6.10
N ASN A 160 3.89 11.23 5.99
CA ASN A 160 4.10 9.87 6.46
C ASN A 160 5.43 9.79 7.22
N ALA A 161 5.53 8.82 8.11
CA ALA A 161 6.75 8.55 8.85
C ALA A 161 6.98 7.04 8.96
N GLY A 162 8.24 6.62 9.07
CA GLY A 162 8.58 5.21 9.16
C GLY A 162 9.94 4.96 9.78
N ILE A 163 10.05 3.80 10.40
CA ILE A 163 11.29 3.23 10.90
C ILE A 163 11.51 1.92 10.16
N PHE A 164 12.71 1.70 9.64
CA PHE A 164 13.06 0.52 8.88
C PHE A 164 14.43 0.00 9.31
N PHE A 165 14.46 -1.17 9.93
CA PHE A 165 15.68 -1.87 10.27
C PHE A 165 16.02 -2.89 9.19
N ASN A 166 17.28 -2.94 8.80
CA ASN A 166 17.75 -3.94 7.85
C ASN A 166 19.15 -4.47 8.17
N THR A 167 19.38 -5.71 7.79
CA THR A 167 20.68 -6.36 7.67
C THR A 167 20.82 -6.95 6.26
N ASP A 168 21.91 -7.67 5.98
CA ASP A 168 22.08 -8.44 4.74
C ASP A 168 21.01 -9.52 4.53
N ARG A 169 20.39 -10.01 5.61
CA ARG A 169 19.47 -11.17 5.56
C ARG A 169 18.13 -10.95 6.24
N PHE A 170 17.94 -9.86 6.96
CA PHE A 170 16.71 -9.60 7.71
C PHE A 170 16.28 -8.16 7.53
N TYR A 171 14.98 -7.92 7.52
CA TYR A 171 14.44 -6.59 7.65
C TYR A 171 13.17 -6.60 8.48
N ALA A 172 12.92 -5.48 9.15
CA ALA A 172 11.67 -5.19 9.82
C ALA A 172 11.38 -3.69 9.71
N GLY A 173 10.12 -3.33 9.61
CA GLY A 173 9.74 -1.93 9.48
C GLY A 173 8.36 -1.67 10.04
N PHE A 174 8.21 -0.48 10.61
CA PHE A 174 6.95 0.07 11.05
C PHE A 174 6.78 1.48 10.48
N SER A 175 5.58 1.83 10.04
CA SER A 175 5.31 3.13 9.43
C SER A 175 3.86 3.55 9.57
N ALA A 176 3.64 4.85 9.52
CA ALA A 176 2.34 5.49 9.59
C ALA A 176 2.18 6.46 8.40
N TYR A 177 1.07 6.34 7.68
CA TYR A 177 0.73 7.17 6.54
C TYR A 177 -0.47 8.07 6.83
N ASN A 178 -0.64 9.13 6.04
CA ASN A 178 -1.77 10.06 6.10
C ASN A 178 -1.88 10.78 7.47
N LEU A 179 -0.74 11.22 8.02
CA LEU A 179 -0.65 11.80 9.37
C LEU A 179 -1.38 13.15 9.53
N VAL A 180 -1.69 13.87 8.45
CA VAL A 180 -2.24 15.25 8.48
C VAL A 180 -3.74 15.32 8.10
N GLY A 181 -4.43 14.18 8.08
CA GLY A 181 -5.70 14.02 7.36
C GLY A 181 -6.99 14.58 7.94
N ARG A 182 -7.08 14.91 9.24
CA ARG A 182 -8.39 14.98 9.91
C ARG A 182 -8.93 16.39 10.21
N GLN A 183 -8.09 17.42 10.25
CA GLN A 183 -8.48 18.72 10.83
C GLN A 183 -8.25 19.94 9.92
N SER A 184 -7.66 19.77 8.73
CA SER A 184 -7.18 20.91 7.93
C SER A 184 -8.15 21.40 6.83
N LEU A 185 -9.31 20.78 6.64
CA LEU A 185 -10.20 21.08 5.52
C LEU A 185 -11.65 21.31 6.01
N GLU A 186 -12.04 22.59 6.09
CA GLU A 186 -13.33 23.10 6.61
C GLU A 186 -14.58 22.72 5.77
N ARG A 187 -14.52 21.69 4.93
CA ARG A 187 -15.69 21.07 4.29
C ARG A 187 -15.90 19.69 4.90
N GLU A 188 -16.58 19.66 6.04
CA GLU A 188 -16.66 18.53 6.97
C GLU A 188 -17.15 17.22 6.32
N ASP A 189 -18.09 17.22 5.37
CA ASP A 189 -18.78 15.96 5.05
C ASP A 189 -18.08 15.09 3.98
N ILE A 190 -17.26 15.67 3.10
CA ILE A 190 -16.63 14.92 2.00
C ILE A 190 -15.15 14.65 2.31
N ALA A 191 -14.45 15.56 3.00
CA ALA A 191 -13.01 15.43 3.27
C ALA A 191 -12.69 14.44 4.42
N LEU A 192 -13.60 14.26 5.38
CA LEU A 192 -13.40 13.37 6.53
C LEU A 192 -13.32 11.88 6.13
N ALA A 193 -13.86 11.50 4.96
CA ALA A 193 -13.94 10.12 4.52
C ALA A 193 -12.65 9.56 3.85
N PHE A 194 -11.65 10.40 3.52
CA PHE A 194 -10.57 10.03 2.59
C PHE A 194 -9.14 10.13 3.16
N HIS A 195 -8.96 10.27 4.48
CA HIS A 195 -7.62 10.42 5.06
C HIS A 195 -7.49 9.76 6.44
N ASN A 196 -7.91 8.49 6.54
CA ASN A 196 -7.59 7.69 7.71
C ASN A 196 -6.09 7.45 7.77
N ARG A 197 -5.56 7.34 8.99
CA ARG A 197 -4.17 6.98 9.20
C ARG A 197 -3.99 5.49 8.95
N HIS A 198 -3.00 5.14 8.14
CA HIS A 198 -2.66 3.75 7.83
C HIS A 198 -1.37 3.37 8.54
N PHE A 199 -1.38 2.27 9.28
CA PHE A 199 -0.20 1.72 9.94
C PHE A 199 0.24 0.44 9.24
N TYR A 200 1.53 0.36 8.95
CA TYR A 200 2.14 -0.79 8.30
C TYR A 200 3.18 -1.40 9.24
N LEU A 201 3.13 -2.72 9.40
CA LEU A 201 4.16 -3.50 10.09
C LEU A 201 4.61 -4.62 9.15
N THR A 202 5.90 -4.66 8.82
CA THR A 202 6.45 -5.67 7.93
C THR A 202 7.72 -6.26 8.51
N ALA A 203 7.96 -7.54 8.24
CA ALA A 203 9.26 -8.14 8.41
C ALA A 203 9.48 -9.27 7.42
N GLY A 204 10.75 -9.61 7.18
CA GLY A 204 11.12 -10.74 6.35
C GLY A 204 12.58 -11.10 6.54
N ALA A 205 12.93 -12.30 6.10
CA ALA A 205 14.28 -12.82 6.17
C ALA A 205 14.66 -13.52 4.86
N LEU A 206 15.95 -13.63 4.56
CA LEU A 206 16.49 -14.32 3.40
C LEU A 206 17.34 -15.51 3.85
N PHE A 207 16.89 -16.71 3.52
CA PHE A 207 17.51 -17.96 3.88
C PHE A 207 18.16 -18.61 2.65
N PRO A 208 19.50 -18.78 2.63
CA PRO A 208 20.14 -19.56 1.57
C PRO A 208 19.78 -21.04 1.75
N ILE A 209 19.10 -21.62 0.77
CA ILE A 209 18.78 -23.07 0.73
C ILE A 209 19.93 -23.82 0.05
N SER A 210 20.49 -23.24 -1.00
CA SER A 210 21.68 -23.73 -1.72
C SER A 210 22.45 -22.55 -2.30
N GLU A 211 23.56 -22.81 -3.01
CA GLU A 211 24.32 -21.77 -3.69
C GLU A 211 23.51 -21.02 -4.76
N GLN A 212 22.47 -21.64 -5.31
CA GLN A 212 21.66 -21.07 -6.39
C GLN A 212 20.22 -20.77 -5.99
N VAL A 213 19.80 -21.11 -4.77
CA VAL A 213 18.41 -20.95 -4.32
C VAL A 213 18.37 -20.31 -2.95
N GLN A 214 17.62 -19.21 -2.84
CA GLN A 214 17.35 -18.55 -1.58
C GLN A 214 15.84 -18.45 -1.37
N PHE A 215 15.39 -18.54 -0.13
CA PHE A 215 14.00 -18.40 0.25
C PHE A 215 13.80 -17.17 1.13
N LYS A 216 12.80 -16.37 0.77
CA LYS A 216 12.42 -15.13 1.44
C LYS A 216 10.98 -15.22 1.93
N PRO A 217 10.74 -15.68 3.17
CA PRO A 217 9.46 -15.49 3.82
C PRO A 217 9.35 -14.05 4.32
N SER A 218 8.18 -13.46 4.17
CA SER A 218 7.87 -12.15 4.73
C SER A 218 6.40 -11.98 5.03
N PHE A 219 6.08 -11.07 5.94
CA PHE A 219 4.71 -10.67 6.19
C PHE A 219 4.54 -9.15 6.14
N LEU A 220 3.29 -8.73 5.97
CA LEU A 220 2.86 -7.34 6.12
C LEU A 220 1.51 -7.33 6.83
N ILE A 221 1.40 -6.53 7.87
CA ILE A 221 0.15 -6.20 8.54
C ILE A 221 -0.18 -4.75 8.20
N LYS A 222 -1.40 -4.50 7.78
CA LYS A 222 -1.94 -3.17 7.46
C LYS A 222 -3.15 -2.92 8.36
N GLU A 223 -3.07 -1.90 9.19
CA GLU A 223 -4.13 -1.43 10.06
C GLU A 223 -4.56 -0.04 9.59
N GLU A 224 -5.85 0.23 9.51
CA GLU A 224 -6.37 1.56 9.18
C GLU A 224 -7.14 2.09 10.40
N SER A 225 -6.90 3.36 10.75
CA SER A 225 -7.67 4.01 11.82
C SER A 225 -9.13 4.13 11.41
N GLY A 226 -10.04 3.35 12.03
CA GLY A 226 -11.46 3.38 11.74
C GLY A 226 -12.10 2.00 11.88
N ALA A 227 -13.25 1.78 11.23
CA ALA A 227 -13.98 0.51 11.23
C ALA A 227 -13.55 -0.47 10.11
N ALA A 228 -12.34 -0.30 9.57
CA ALA A 228 -11.81 -1.17 8.52
C ALA A 228 -11.13 -2.43 9.13
N PRO A 229 -11.26 -3.61 8.50
CA PRO A 229 -10.60 -4.81 8.99
C PRO A 229 -9.08 -4.75 8.75
N THR A 230 -8.31 -5.27 9.71
CA THR A 230 -6.85 -5.46 9.57
C THR A 230 -6.56 -6.38 8.39
N ASN A 231 -5.62 -6.00 7.51
CA ASN A 231 -5.18 -6.84 6.40
C ASN A 231 -3.83 -7.48 6.74
N ILE A 232 -3.67 -8.76 6.41
CA ILE A 232 -2.41 -9.49 6.57
C ILE A 232 -2.04 -10.12 5.23
N ASP A 233 -0.82 -9.86 4.78
CA ASP A 233 -0.19 -10.48 3.63
C ASP A 233 0.94 -11.40 4.15
N LEU A 234 0.87 -12.68 3.81
CA LEU A 234 1.91 -13.69 4.07
C LEU A 234 2.56 -14.09 2.75
N ASN A 235 3.88 -13.96 2.64
CA ASN A 235 4.59 -14.13 1.38
C ASN A 235 5.67 -15.19 1.53
N GLY A 236 5.83 -15.99 0.48
CA GLY A 236 6.97 -16.89 0.31
C GLY A 236 7.53 -16.74 -1.08
N MET A 237 8.74 -16.20 -1.19
CA MET A 237 9.43 -16.00 -2.46
C MET A 237 10.72 -16.80 -2.51
N PHE A 238 11.03 -17.38 -3.67
CA PHE A 238 12.29 -18.06 -3.94
C PHE A 238 13.08 -17.26 -4.98
N LEU A 239 14.37 -17.05 -4.73
CA LEU A 239 15.32 -16.46 -5.66
C LEU A 239 16.20 -17.56 -6.24
N PHE A 240 16.15 -17.71 -7.56
CA PHE A 240 16.97 -18.64 -8.32
C PHE A 240 18.10 -17.88 -9.04
N MET A 241 19.33 -18.36 -8.86
CA MET A 241 20.54 -17.89 -9.52
C MET A 241 20.73 -16.36 -9.43
N ASP A 242 20.29 -15.75 -8.32
CA ASP A 242 20.28 -14.31 -8.10
C ASP A 242 19.56 -13.47 -9.17
N ARG A 243 18.73 -14.10 -10.02
CA ARG A 243 18.10 -13.47 -11.21
C ARG A 243 16.59 -13.63 -11.30
N VAL A 244 16.03 -14.73 -10.80
CA VAL A 244 14.59 -15.01 -10.95
C VAL A 244 13.94 -15.17 -9.59
N TRP A 245 13.00 -14.28 -9.28
CA TRP A 245 12.12 -14.46 -8.13
C TRP A 245 10.83 -15.15 -8.57
N VAL A 246 10.43 -16.19 -7.83
CA VAL A 246 9.14 -16.86 -8.01
C VAL A 246 8.53 -17.09 -6.64
N GLY A 247 7.26 -16.81 -6.48
CA GLY A 247 6.59 -17.13 -5.24
C GLY A 247 5.12 -16.75 -5.22
N ALA A 248 4.57 -16.73 -4.01
CA ALA A 248 3.18 -16.42 -3.80
C ALA A 248 2.97 -15.58 -2.54
N SER A 249 1.88 -14.84 -2.53
CA SER A 249 1.37 -14.11 -1.37
C SER A 249 -0.05 -14.55 -1.07
N TYR A 250 -0.31 -14.94 0.16
CA TYR A 250 -1.65 -15.14 0.70
C TYR A 250 -2.07 -13.91 1.49
N ARG A 251 -3.16 -13.28 1.05
CA ARG A 251 -3.75 -12.11 1.70
C ARG A 251 -5.05 -12.48 2.36
N SER A 252 -5.24 -12.03 3.60
CA SER A 252 -6.45 -12.27 4.39
C SER A 252 -6.74 -11.09 5.28
N ASN A 253 -8.03 -10.86 5.55
CA ASN A 253 -8.47 -9.85 6.49
C ASN A 253 -8.76 -10.49 7.84
N LEU A 254 -8.20 -9.95 8.92
CA LEU A 254 -8.51 -10.33 10.28
C LEU A 254 -9.42 -9.29 10.93
N LYS A 255 -10.39 -9.76 11.71
CA LYS A 255 -11.26 -8.92 12.54
C LYS A 255 -10.65 -8.83 13.94
N LEU A 256 -9.53 -8.11 14.09
CA LEU A 256 -8.83 -7.94 15.37
C LEU A 256 -9.58 -6.96 16.30
N ASN A 257 -10.23 -5.93 15.74
CA ASN A 257 -11.08 -4.99 16.46
C ASN A 257 -12.55 -5.20 16.10
N SER A 258 -13.23 -6.08 16.85
CA SER A 258 -14.60 -6.55 16.58
C SER A 258 -15.72 -5.58 17.00
N GLU A 259 -15.41 -4.37 17.47
CA GLU A 259 -16.42 -3.48 18.06
C GLU A 259 -17.25 -2.71 17.00
N TYR A 260 -16.73 -2.57 15.77
CA TYR A 260 -17.40 -1.82 14.69
C TYR A 260 -17.43 -2.52 13.32
N VAL A 261 -16.98 -3.77 13.23
CA VAL A 261 -16.97 -4.51 11.94
C VAL A 261 -18.32 -5.21 11.75
N PRO A 262 -19.10 -4.89 10.71
CA PRO A 262 -20.35 -5.60 10.42
C PRO A 262 -20.13 -7.12 10.36
N THR A 263 -20.98 -7.88 11.04
CA THR A 263 -20.95 -9.35 11.06
C THR A 263 -21.04 -9.96 9.65
N ASN A 264 -21.56 -9.20 8.68
CA ASN A 264 -21.71 -9.58 7.27
C ASN A 264 -20.51 -9.22 6.36
N LEU A 265 -19.41 -8.66 6.88
CA LEU A 265 -18.21 -8.44 6.05
C LEU A 265 -17.53 -9.78 5.75
N SER A 266 -17.58 -10.19 4.48
CA SER A 266 -16.81 -11.31 3.92
C SER A 266 -15.32 -11.06 4.15
N ASN A 267 -14.63 -12.03 4.78
CA ASN A 267 -13.16 -12.03 4.88
C ASN A 267 -12.60 -11.95 3.48
N ARG A 268 -11.93 -10.86 3.08
CA ARG A 268 -11.30 -10.75 1.75
C ARG A 268 -10.05 -11.62 1.71
N ASN A 269 -10.12 -12.72 0.97
CA ASN A 269 -8.99 -13.62 0.79
C ASN A 269 -8.56 -13.59 -0.68
N ALA A 270 -7.25 -13.51 -0.89
CA ALA A 270 -6.67 -13.55 -2.22
C ALA A 270 -5.32 -14.26 -2.19
N ILE A 271 -5.00 -14.95 -3.28
CA ILE A 271 -3.68 -15.52 -3.54
C ILE A 271 -3.09 -14.77 -4.73
N ALA A 272 -1.91 -14.20 -4.54
CA ALA A 272 -1.12 -13.61 -5.62
C ALA A 272 -0.01 -14.58 -6.02
N PHE A 273 0.11 -14.87 -7.31
CA PHE A 273 1.31 -15.51 -7.87
C PHE A 273 2.22 -14.42 -8.42
N ILE A 274 3.51 -14.48 -8.07
CA ILE A 274 4.47 -13.41 -8.36
C ILE A 274 5.70 -13.99 -9.03
N VAL A 275 6.11 -13.38 -10.13
CA VAL A 275 7.36 -13.67 -10.82
C VAL A 275 8.09 -12.36 -11.10
N GLU A 276 9.37 -12.27 -10.75
CA GLU A 276 10.24 -11.18 -11.18
C GLU A 276 11.48 -11.73 -11.84
N LEU A 277 11.96 -11.04 -12.87
CA LEU A 277 13.15 -11.38 -13.64
C LEU A 277 14.08 -10.17 -13.71
N PHE A 278 15.33 -10.36 -13.30
CA PHE A 278 16.42 -9.47 -13.68
C PHE A 278 16.86 -9.82 -15.10
N ALA A 279 16.26 -9.15 -16.09
CA ALA A 279 16.56 -9.36 -17.51
C ALA A 279 18.00 -8.93 -17.85
N THR A 280 18.51 -7.91 -17.15
CA THR A 280 19.91 -7.48 -17.16
C THR A 280 20.35 -7.16 -15.73
N GLU A 281 21.61 -6.76 -15.53
CA GLU A 281 22.09 -6.29 -14.22
C GLU A 281 21.35 -5.03 -13.73
N ASN A 282 20.71 -4.30 -14.65
CA ASN A 282 20.05 -3.03 -14.37
C ASN A 282 18.53 -3.08 -14.55
N LEU A 283 17.99 -3.99 -15.36
CA LEU A 283 16.56 -4.06 -15.69
C LEU A 283 15.89 -5.22 -14.95
N ARG A 284 14.86 -4.88 -14.17
CA ARG A 284 13.96 -5.83 -13.51
C ARG A 284 12.56 -5.75 -14.11
N LEU A 285 11.96 -6.89 -14.40
CA LEU A 285 10.59 -7.01 -14.88
C LEU A 285 9.81 -7.86 -13.89
N GLY A 286 8.65 -7.37 -13.45
CA GLY A 286 7.79 -8.01 -12.48
C GLY A 286 6.39 -8.23 -13.01
N TYR A 287 5.81 -9.37 -12.68
CA TYR A 287 4.42 -9.69 -12.93
C TYR A 287 3.79 -10.37 -11.73
N ALA A 288 2.60 -9.93 -11.35
CA ALA A 288 1.79 -10.58 -10.35
C ALA A 288 0.35 -10.75 -10.83
N TYR A 289 -0.22 -11.89 -10.47
CA TYR A 289 -1.60 -12.26 -10.75
C TYR A 289 -2.31 -12.56 -9.45
N ASP A 290 -3.32 -11.76 -9.10
CA ASP A 290 -4.15 -11.97 -7.92
C ASP A 290 -5.43 -12.69 -8.28
N HIS A 291 -5.67 -13.79 -7.57
CA HIS A 291 -6.90 -14.55 -7.61
C HIS A 291 -7.65 -14.42 -6.27
N ASN A 292 -8.89 -13.95 -6.32
CA ASN A 292 -9.76 -13.83 -5.14
C ASN A 292 -10.38 -15.19 -4.81
N THR A 293 -10.26 -15.67 -3.57
CA THR A 293 -10.68 -17.03 -3.17
C THR A 293 -12.04 -17.10 -2.47
N ASN A 294 -12.78 -15.99 -2.40
CA ASN A 294 -14.06 -15.92 -1.69
C ASN A 294 -15.28 -16.24 -2.56
N VAL A 295 -16.43 -16.46 -1.90
CA VAL A 295 -17.76 -16.74 -2.49
C VAL A 295 -18.24 -15.70 -3.52
N LEU A 296 -17.68 -14.48 -3.49
CA LEU A 296 -17.90 -13.43 -4.51
C LEU A 296 -16.96 -13.53 -5.73
N SER A 297 -16.17 -14.61 -5.88
CA SER A 297 -15.20 -14.76 -6.97
C SER A 297 -15.87 -14.71 -8.36
N ASN A 298 -17.13 -15.12 -8.47
CA ASN A 298 -17.89 -15.06 -9.72
C ASN A 298 -18.21 -13.62 -10.20
N LEU A 299 -18.09 -12.61 -9.33
CA LEU A 299 -18.37 -11.21 -9.68
C LEU A 299 -17.10 -10.35 -9.76
N ARG A 300 -15.95 -10.86 -9.31
CA ARG A 300 -14.68 -10.12 -9.26
C ARG A 300 -13.61 -10.92 -10.00
N ASN A 301 -13.43 -10.58 -11.27
CA ASN A 301 -12.36 -11.10 -12.11
C ASN A 301 -10.97 -10.86 -11.49
N ASN A 302 -9.99 -11.56 -12.04
CA ASN A 302 -8.62 -11.55 -11.52
C ASN A 302 -7.96 -10.17 -11.68
N SER A 303 -6.89 -9.91 -10.92
CA SER A 303 -6.11 -8.67 -11.02
C SER A 303 -4.72 -8.95 -11.55
N HIS A 304 -4.19 -8.01 -12.32
CA HIS A 304 -2.88 -8.09 -12.93
C HIS A 304 -2.05 -6.89 -12.48
N GLU A 305 -0.79 -7.13 -12.12
CA GLU A 305 0.17 -6.09 -11.77
C GLU A 305 1.45 -6.33 -12.55
N LEU A 306 1.93 -5.29 -13.21
CA LEU A 306 3.17 -5.27 -13.98
C LEU A 306 4.10 -4.24 -13.34
N SER A 307 5.37 -4.60 -13.17
CA SER A 307 6.38 -3.64 -12.74
C SER A 307 7.61 -3.68 -13.63
N VAL A 308 8.23 -2.51 -13.78
CA VAL A 308 9.51 -2.34 -14.47
C VAL A 308 10.40 -1.54 -13.55
N GLY A 309 11.54 -2.12 -13.19
CA GLY A 309 12.57 -1.54 -12.35
C GLY A 309 13.85 -1.28 -13.15
N TYR A 310 14.49 -0.15 -12.90
CA TYR A 310 15.77 0.20 -13.48
C TYR A 310 16.76 0.71 -12.44
N TYR A 311 17.90 0.04 -12.33
CA TYR A 311 19.04 0.49 -11.52
C TYR A 311 19.90 1.42 -12.37
N ILE A 312 20.06 2.66 -11.91
CA ILE A 312 20.82 3.69 -12.63
C ILE A 312 22.32 3.37 -12.62
N SER A 313 22.80 2.79 -11.52
CA SER A 313 24.15 2.22 -11.41
C SER A 313 24.03 0.70 -11.32
N PRO A 314 24.86 -0.09 -12.03
CA PRO A 314 24.82 -1.55 -11.93
C PRO A 314 25.00 -2.03 -10.48
N ARG A 315 24.36 -3.16 -10.14
CA ARG A 315 24.27 -3.76 -8.79
C ARG A 315 25.62 -4.05 -8.09
N ASN A 316 26.73 -3.84 -8.79
CA ASN A 316 28.10 -4.08 -8.33
C ASN A 316 28.97 -2.81 -8.21
N VAL A 317 28.43 -1.61 -8.45
CA VAL A 317 29.20 -0.37 -8.27
C VAL A 317 29.09 0.08 -6.81
N ARG A 318 29.88 -0.54 -5.93
CA ARG A 318 30.32 0.10 -4.69
C ARG A 318 30.97 1.42 -5.12
N MET A 319 30.27 2.54 -4.96
CA MET A 319 30.89 3.86 -5.07
C MET A 319 31.87 4.01 -3.91
N LYS A 320 33.09 3.49 -4.10
CA LYS A 320 34.26 3.98 -3.39
C LYS A 320 34.53 5.38 -3.93
N ASN A 321 34.35 6.40 -3.11
CA ASN A 321 35.17 7.59 -3.29
C ASN A 321 35.59 8.23 -1.97
N SER A 322 36.82 7.90 -1.60
CA SER A 322 37.85 8.75 -1.01
C SER A 322 37.48 10.23 -0.77
N ARG A 323 37.42 10.62 0.50
CA ARG A 323 37.90 11.90 1.08
C ARG A 323 37.94 11.71 2.61
N TRP A 324 39.08 11.37 3.22
CA TRP A 324 40.04 12.32 3.84
C TRP A 324 39.26 13.26 4.77
N PHE A 325 39.33 13.21 6.11
CA PHE A 325 40.43 12.98 7.06
C PHE A 325 39.89 12.35 8.35
#